data_AF-A0A355TVK1-F1
#
_entry.id   AF-A0A355TVK1-F1
#
_cell.length_a   1.000
_cell.length_b   1.000
_cell.length_c   1.000
_cell.angle_alpha   90.00
_cell.angle_beta   90.00
_cell.angle_gamma   90.00
#
_symmetry.space_group_name_H-M   'P 1'
#
loop_
_entity.id
_entity.type
_entity.pdbx_description
1 polymer ?
#
loop_
_entity_poly.entity_id
_entity_poly.type
_entity_poly.pdbx_seq_one_letter_code
_entity_poly.pdbx_strand_id
1 'polypeptide(L)'
;MRRKTKKEIKRSYIGILIFAIFAILLGFLTIISLFVYTTAEYDELVETNASVECVERVWGRGVSYYLYTSDGEEYIISGTVEDSDFMERFEKGAAVKIKWYENRIFNIRLTKVAEEITMSGDVVVSYRNCDAIEKPVSAVIGIFCVVIGICGILLYRFFVNHEISLMLKRDKRIQKKYGNKIT
;
A
#
# COMPACT_ATOMS: atom_id res chain seq x y z
N MET A 1 -30.38 -37.63 3.21
CA MET A 1 -29.37 -36.57 3.49
C MET A 1 -28.28 -37.12 4.39
N ARG A 2 -27.01 -37.06 3.98
CA ARG A 2 -25.84 -37.55 4.74
C ARG A 2 -25.55 -36.62 5.93
N ARG A 3 -25.15 -37.18 7.08
CA ARG A 3 -24.72 -36.42 8.27
C ARG A 3 -23.41 -35.70 7.95
N LYS A 4 -23.38 -34.36 8.08
CA LYS A 4 -22.13 -33.60 7.99
C LYS A 4 -21.32 -33.78 9.27
N THR A 5 -20.03 -34.04 9.14
CA THR A 5 -19.08 -34.07 10.27
C THR A 5 -18.64 -32.66 10.65
N LYS A 6 -18.13 -32.46 11.88
CA LYS A 6 -17.55 -31.17 12.30
C LYS A 6 -16.46 -30.67 11.33
N LYS A 7 -15.70 -31.60 10.73
CA LYS A 7 -14.66 -31.30 9.74
C LYS A 7 -15.25 -30.76 8.44
N GLU A 8 -16.33 -31.36 7.96
CA GLU A 8 -17.06 -30.91 6.77
C GLU A 8 -17.74 -29.56 6.98
N ILE A 9 -18.28 -29.30 8.18
CA ILE A 9 -18.84 -27.99 8.57
C ILE A 9 -17.74 -26.92 8.49
N LYS A 10 -16.60 -27.12 9.15
CA LYS A 10 -15.46 -26.19 9.09
C LYS A 10 -14.97 -25.96 7.66
N ARG A 11 -14.90 -27.02 6.84
CA ARG A 11 -14.48 -26.94 5.44
C ARG A 11 -15.48 -26.16 4.57
N SER A 12 -16.77 -26.19 4.90
CA SER A 12 -17.81 -25.45 4.19
C SER A 12 -17.67 -23.93 4.35
N TYR A 13 -17.08 -23.47 5.46
CA TYR A 13 -16.88 -22.04 5.75
C TYR A 13 -15.42 -21.59 5.67
N ILE A 14 -14.50 -22.45 5.23
CA ILE A 14 -13.07 -22.14 5.20
C ILE A 14 -12.75 -20.92 4.32
N GLY A 15 -13.55 -20.69 3.26
CA GLY A 15 -13.40 -19.52 2.40
C GLY A 15 -13.55 -18.19 3.14
N ILE A 16 -14.46 -18.11 4.12
CA ILE A 16 -14.65 -16.93 4.97
C ILE A 16 -13.38 -16.66 5.78
N LEU A 17 -12.77 -17.72 6.32
CA LEU A 17 -11.54 -17.61 7.11
C LEU A 17 -10.36 -17.15 6.24
N ILE A 18 -10.22 -17.71 5.03
CA ILE A 18 -9.16 -17.33 4.09
C ILE A 18 -9.30 -15.86 3.68
N PHE A 19 -10.51 -15.44 3.29
CA PHE A 19 -10.78 -14.05 2.93
C PHE A 19 -10.49 -13.10 4.09
N ALA A 20 -10.90 -13.46 5.30
CA ALA A 20 -10.65 -12.67 6.50
C ALA A 20 -9.15 -12.49 6.78
N ILE A 21 -8.35 -13.56 6.69
CA ILE A 21 -6.90 -13.50 6.87
C ILE A 21 -6.26 -12.62 5.79
N PHE A 22 -6.69 -12.78 4.54
CA PHE A 22 -6.18 -11.98 3.43
C PHE A 22 -6.47 -10.48 3.63
N ALA A 23 -7.68 -10.12 4.07
CA ALA A 23 -8.05 -8.74 4.37
C ALA A 23 -7.17 -8.14 5.49
N ILE A 24 -6.87 -8.91 6.54
CA ILE A 24 -5.98 -8.47 7.63
C ILE A 24 -4.56 -8.23 7.10
N LEU A 25 -4.02 -9.17 6.33
CA LEU A 25 -2.68 -9.05 5.75
C LEU A 25 -2.58 -7.84 4.83
N LEU A 26 -3.59 -7.62 3.98
CA LEU A 26 -3.66 -6.46 3.10
C LEU A 26 -3.72 -5.15 3.90
N GLY A 27 -4.54 -5.10 4.95
CA GLY A 27 -4.65 -3.93 5.81
C GLY A 27 -3.33 -3.57 6.49
N PHE A 28 -2.62 -4.57 7.04
CA PHE A 28 -1.28 -4.34 7.59
C PHE A 28 -0.28 -3.90 6.53
N LEU A 29 -0.31 -4.49 5.33
CA LEU A 29 0.56 -4.10 4.23
C LEU A 29 0.36 -2.60 3.89
N THR A 30 -0.89 -2.15 3.80
CA THR A 30 -1.22 -0.74 3.49
C THR A 30 -0.82 0.23 4.62
N ILE A 31 -0.91 -0.20 5.88
CA ILE A 31 -0.47 0.63 7.01
C ILE A 31 1.05 0.69 7.04
N ILE A 32 1.74 -0.43 6.85
CA ILE A 32 3.20 -0.48 6.83
C ILE A 32 3.76 0.36 5.68
N SER A 33 3.14 0.33 4.49
CA SER A 33 3.60 1.16 3.37
C SER A 33 3.62 2.66 3.68
N LEU A 34 2.74 3.14 4.56
CA LEU A 34 2.75 4.55 4.99
C LEU A 34 4.02 4.95 5.76
N PHE A 35 4.64 4.00 6.45
CA PHE A 35 5.87 4.23 7.20
C PHE A 35 7.13 4.00 6.34
N VAL A 36 7.00 3.34 5.19
CA VAL A 36 8.12 3.04 4.30
C VAL A 36 8.35 4.16 3.30
N TYR A 37 7.29 4.81 2.82
CA TYR A 37 7.39 5.95 1.93
C TYR A 37 7.36 7.24 2.77
N THR A 38 8.52 7.63 3.27
CA THR A 38 8.71 8.94 3.87
C THR A 38 8.88 9.96 2.76
N THR A 39 7.83 10.72 2.54
CA THR A 39 7.77 11.92 1.73
C THR A 39 7.99 13.10 2.69
N ALA A 40 8.96 13.95 2.37
CA ALA A 40 9.32 15.09 3.21
C ALA A 40 8.27 16.19 3.09
N GLU A 41 8.05 16.92 4.19
CA GLU A 41 7.25 18.15 4.14
C GLU A 41 8.01 19.20 3.32
N TYR A 42 7.29 20.10 2.64
CA TYR A 42 7.92 21.09 1.74
C TYR A 42 8.98 21.95 2.43
N ASP A 43 8.74 22.32 3.69
CA ASP A 43 9.65 23.13 4.49
C ASP A 43 10.92 22.35 4.93
N GLU A 44 10.90 21.03 4.81
CA GLU A 44 12.06 20.15 5.07
C GLU A 44 12.90 19.90 3.81
N LEU A 45 12.47 20.40 2.64
CA LEU A 45 13.23 20.24 1.39
C LEU A 45 14.50 21.10 1.43
N VAL A 46 15.62 20.48 1.08
CA VAL A 46 16.90 21.15 0.89
C VAL A 46 16.90 21.82 -0.47
N GLU A 47 17.23 23.11 -0.49
CA GLU A 47 17.40 23.87 -1.74
C GLU A 47 18.87 23.87 -2.18
N THR A 48 19.12 23.57 -3.45
CA THR A 48 20.48 23.57 -4.02
C THR A 48 20.45 24.15 -5.44
N ASN A 49 21.44 24.98 -5.76
CA ASN A 49 21.67 25.45 -7.13
C ASN A 49 22.67 24.50 -7.79
N ALA A 50 22.33 24.00 -8.97
CA ALA A 50 23.16 23.08 -9.73
C ALA A 50 23.16 23.42 -11.22
N SER A 51 24.12 22.85 -11.93
CA SER A 51 24.16 22.88 -13.39
C SER A 51 23.74 21.52 -13.93
N VAL A 52 22.87 21.50 -14.92
CA VAL A 52 22.40 20.27 -15.57
C VAL A 52 23.55 19.63 -16.35
N GLU A 53 23.77 18.33 -16.19
CA GLU A 53 24.57 17.55 -17.13
C GLU A 53 23.69 16.87 -18.17
N CYS A 54 22.68 16.13 -17.73
CA CYS A 54 21.67 15.51 -18.57
C CYS A 54 20.43 15.12 -17.75
N VAL A 55 19.33 14.83 -18.45
CA VAL A 55 18.14 14.20 -17.88
C VAL A 55 17.91 12.89 -18.62
N GLU A 56 17.75 11.80 -17.86
CA GLU A 56 17.49 10.49 -18.42
C GLU A 56 16.12 9.96 -18.00
N ARG A 57 15.44 9.34 -18.95
CA ARG A 57 14.21 8.59 -18.70
C ARG A 57 14.54 7.11 -18.54
N VAL A 58 14.35 6.59 -17.34
CA VAL A 58 14.59 5.17 -17.04
C VAL A 58 13.26 4.42 -17.02
N TRP A 59 13.20 3.35 -17.83
CA TRP A 59 12.05 2.46 -17.88
C TRP A 59 12.24 1.30 -16.90
N GLY A 60 11.49 1.29 -15.79
CA GLY A 60 11.56 0.27 -14.74
C GLY A 60 10.17 -0.20 -14.27
N ARG A 61 9.97 -0.38 -12.95
CA ARG A 61 8.65 -0.65 -12.31
C ARG A 61 7.64 0.52 -12.43
N GLY A 62 7.99 1.53 -13.21
CA GLY A 62 7.29 2.77 -13.53
C GLY A 62 8.17 3.59 -14.48
N VAL A 63 7.67 4.71 -14.97
CA VAL A 63 8.49 5.72 -15.68
C VAL A 63 9.08 6.64 -14.61
N SER A 64 10.41 6.72 -14.54
CA SER A 64 11.11 7.65 -13.66
C SER A 64 12.07 8.50 -14.47
N TYR A 65 12.14 9.78 -14.14
CA TYR A 65 13.12 10.71 -14.70
C TYR A 65 14.23 10.95 -13.68
N TYR A 66 15.47 10.94 -14.14
CA TYR A 66 16.66 11.20 -13.34
C TYR A 66 17.31 12.46 -13.88
N LEU A 67 17.59 13.42 -13.00
CA LEU A 67 18.41 14.59 -13.29
C LEU A 67 19.82 14.31 -12.79
N TYR A 68 20.79 14.40 -13.70
CA TYR A 68 22.21 14.37 -13.40
C TYR A 68 22.76 15.78 -13.46
N THR A 69 23.51 16.17 -12.44
CA THR A 69 24.12 17.49 -12.33
C THR A 69 25.62 17.41 -12.58
N SER A 70 26.22 18.53 -13.02
CA SER A 70 27.63 18.58 -13.45
C SER A 70 28.65 18.32 -12.32
N ASP A 71 28.22 18.34 -11.06
CA ASP A 71 28.98 17.95 -9.87
C ASP A 71 28.91 16.43 -9.57
N GLY A 72 28.20 15.67 -10.40
CA GLY A 72 28.10 14.21 -10.32
C GLY A 72 26.97 13.71 -9.42
N GLU A 73 26.05 14.59 -9.01
CA GLU A 73 24.90 14.22 -8.19
C GLU A 73 23.72 13.72 -9.04
N GLU A 74 22.95 12.79 -8.47
CA GLU A 74 21.80 12.14 -9.11
C GLU A 74 20.52 12.44 -8.30
N TYR A 75 19.51 12.94 -8.99
CA TYR A 75 18.20 13.24 -8.41
C TYR A 75 17.09 12.50 -9.15
N ILE A 76 16.30 11.70 -8.43
CA ILE A 76 15.03 11.18 -8.96
C ILE A 76 14.00 12.29 -8.95
N ILE A 77 13.37 12.54 -10.08
CA ILE A 77 12.31 13.52 -10.21
C ILE A 77 10.98 12.86 -9.86
N SER A 78 10.39 13.24 -8.73
CA SER A 78 9.09 12.75 -8.24
C SER A 78 7.96 13.73 -8.48
N GLY A 79 8.28 15.02 -8.63
CA GLY A 79 7.29 16.07 -8.86
C GLY A 79 6.52 15.87 -10.17
N THR A 80 5.37 16.54 -10.26
CA THR A 80 4.55 16.46 -11.48
C THR A 80 5.23 17.23 -12.60
N VAL A 81 5.37 16.57 -13.73
CA VAL A 81 5.84 17.16 -14.98
C VAL A 81 4.62 17.60 -15.77
N GLU A 82 4.51 18.90 -16.07
CA GLU A 82 3.33 19.44 -16.78
C GLU A 82 3.40 19.27 -18.31
N ASP A 83 4.58 19.00 -18.88
CA ASP A 83 4.83 19.16 -20.31
C ASP A 83 5.40 17.89 -20.98
N SER A 84 5.01 17.64 -22.24
CA SER A 84 5.53 16.51 -23.03
C SER A 84 7.00 16.69 -23.43
N ASP A 85 7.45 17.94 -23.52
CA ASP A 85 8.79 18.31 -23.98
C ASP A 85 9.75 18.58 -22.81
N PHE A 86 9.38 18.09 -21.63
CA PHE A 86 10.09 18.26 -20.36
C PHE A 86 11.61 18.08 -20.45
N MET A 87 12.08 16.99 -21.07
CA MET A 87 13.52 16.71 -21.15
C MET A 87 14.27 17.66 -22.09
N GLU A 88 13.60 18.21 -23.11
CA GLU A 88 14.21 19.09 -24.10
C GLU A 88 14.56 20.47 -23.50
N ARG A 89 13.92 20.84 -22.38
CA ARG A 89 14.22 22.07 -21.65
C ARG A 89 15.53 22.00 -20.85
N PHE A 90 16.00 20.79 -20.54
CA PHE A 90 17.21 20.57 -19.74
C PHE A 90 18.45 20.51 -20.63
N GLU A 91 18.87 21.67 -21.15
CA GLU A 91 20.13 21.78 -21.86
C GLU A 91 21.32 21.57 -20.92
N LYS A 92 22.36 20.89 -21.41
CA LYS A 92 23.61 20.71 -20.66
C LYS A 92 24.21 22.08 -20.32
N GLY A 93 24.50 22.31 -19.05
CA GLY A 93 25.01 23.58 -18.53
C GLY A 93 23.94 24.54 -18.03
N ALA A 94 22.65 24.22 -18.18
CA ALA A 94 21.57 25.06 -17.67
C ALA A 94 21.62 25.16 -16.14
N ALA A 95 21.48 26.38 -15.62
CA ALA A 95 21.40 26.63 -14.19
C ALA A 95 20.00 26.30 -13.68
N VAL A 96 19.91 25.39 -12.71
CA VAL A 96 18.67 24.95 -12.09
C VAL A 96 18.75 25.11 -10.58
N LYS A 97 17.60 25.43 -9.98
CA LYS A 97 17.39 25.39 -8.55
C LYS A 97 16.52 24.18 -8.23
N ILE A 98 17.02 23.30 -7.38
CA ILE A 98 16.41 22.02 -7.06
C ILE A 98 16.02 22.04 -5.59
N LYS A 99 14.76 21.75 -5.28
CA LYS A 99 14.31 21.43 -3.92
C LYS A 99 14.12 19.93 -3.80
N TRP A 100 14.83 19.33 -2.86
CA TRP A 100 14.95 17.88 -2.76
C TRP A 100 15.02 17.38 -1.32
N TYR A 101 14.80 16.08 -1.13
CA TYR A 101 15.03 15.42 0.16
C TYR A 101 15.71 14.06 -0.03
N GLU A 102 16.35 13.56 1.03
CA GLU A 102 16.87 12.19 1.05
C GLU A 102 15.73 11.21 1.33
N ASN A 103 15.37 10.41 0.32
CA ASN A 103 14.48 9.28 0.56
C ASN A 103 15.29 8.08 1.07
N ARG A 104 15.04 7.67 2.31
CA ARG A 104 15.65 6.50 2.94
C ARG A 104 14.69 5.33 2.92
N ILE A 105 14.66 4.61 1.81
CA ILE A 105 13.93 3.35 1.74
C ILE A 105 14.74 2.28 2.48
N PHE A 106 14.24 1.87 3.65
CA PHE A 106 14.81 0.79 4.48
C PHE A 106 16.32 0.95 4.81
N ASN A 107 16.85 2.17 4.95
CA ASN A 107 18.27 2.43 5.27
C ASN A 107 19.31 1.84 4.29
N ILE A 108 18.89 1.34 3.10
CA ILE A 108 19.79 0.59 2.19
C ILE A 108 20.17 1.42 0.96
N ARG A 109 19.32 2.35 0.51
CA ARG A 109 19.62 3.22 -0.64
C ARG A 109 19.23 4.65 -0.32
N LEU A 110 20.23 5.52 -0.20
CA LEU A 110 20.06 6.96 -0.21
C LEU A 110 19.78 7.37 -1.65
N THR A 111 18.59 7.90 -1.90
CA THR A 111 18.29 8.51 -3.20
C THR A 111 17.79 9.92 -2.97
N LYS A 112 18.37 10.90 -3.65
CA LYS A 112 17.88 12.27 -3.60
C LYS A 112 16.65 12.36 -4.48
N VAL A 113 15.55 12.81 -3.90
CA VAL A 113 14.27 12.95 -4.59
C VAL A 113 14.02 14.44 -4.79
N ALA A 114 14.03 14.88 -6.05
CA ALA A 114 13.72 16.23 -6.47
C ALA A 114 12.20 16.40 -6.64
N GLU A 115 11.66 17.24 -5.78
CA GLU A 115 10.23 17.52 -5.68
C GLU A 115 9.85 18.79 -6.45
N GLU A 116 10.75 19.76 -6.51
CA GLU A 116 10.57 21.00 -7.28
C GLU A 116 11.87 21.34 -8.02
N ILE A 117 11.75 21.70 -9.30
CA ILE A 117 12.87 22.16 -10.11
C ILE A 117 12.45 23.47 -10.78
N THR A 118 13.21 24.53 -10.48
CA THR A 118 13.04 25.85 -11.08
C THR A 118 14.19 26.11 -12.04
N MET A 119 13.87 26.54 -13.25
CA MET A 119 14.86 26.91 -14.27
C MET A 119 14.52 28.31 -14.79
N SER A 120 15.50 29.22 -14.79
CA SER A 120 15.31 30.60 -15.29
C SER A 120 14.14 31.37 -14.64
N GLY A 121 13.72 30.99 -13.43
CA GLY A 121 12.59 31.59 -12.70
C GLY A 121 11.26 30.87 -12.88
N ASP A 122 11.15 29.93 -13.82
CA ASP A 122 9.95 29.13 -14.06
C ASP A 122 10.04 27.77 -13.35
N VAL A 123 8.94 27.35 -12.70
CA VAL A 123 8.82 26.02 -12.10
C VAL A 123 8.55 25.01 -13.21
N VAL A 124 9.51 24.13 -13.48
CA VAL A 124 9.44 23.11 -14.55
C VAL A 124 9.00 21.75 -13.99
N VAL A 125 9.33 21.49 -12.73
CA VAL A 125 8.80 20.36 -11.95
C VAL A 125 8.15 20.94 -10.72
N SER A 126 6.87 20.63 -10.52
CA SER A 126 6.12 21.12 -9.38
C SER A 126 6.05 20.08 -8.25
N TYR A 127 6.26 20.53 -7.01
CA TYR A 127 5.99 19.72 -5.84
C TYR A 127 4.50 19.39 -5.79
N ARG A 128 4.17 18.10 -5.75
CA ARG A 128 2.84 17.65 -5.38
C ARG A 128 2.92 17.09 -3.98
N ASN A 129 2.35 17.83 -3.02
CA ASN A 129 2.11 17.29 -1.69
C ASN A 129 0.98 16.26 -1.75
N CYS A 130 1.25 15.07 -2.28
CA CYS A 130 0.29 13.96 -2.33
C CYS A 130 -0.06 13.48 -0.91
N ASP A 131 0.80 13.74 0.08
CA ASP A 131 0.72 13.20 1.42
C ASP A 131 -0.46 13.68 2.25
N ALA A 132 -0.84 14.94 2.08
CA ALA A 132 -1.86 15.56 2.93
C ALA A 132 -3.22 14.84 2.79
N ILE A 133 -3.47 14.21 1.64
CA ILE A 133 -4.72 13.50 1.34
C ILE A 133 -4.48 11.98 1.30
N GLU A 134 -3.37 11.50 0.74
CA GLU A 134 -3.17 10.07 0.50
C GLU A 134 -2.81 9.28 1.76
N LYS A 135 -2.06 9.89 2.71
CA LYS A 135 -1.71 9.25 3.98
C LYS A 135 -2.94 8.93 4.84
N PRO A 136 -3.86 9.88 5.13
CA PRO A 136 -5.05 9.58 5.92
C PRO A 136 -6.01 8.62 5.20
N VAL A 137 -6.18 8.73 3.88
CA VAL A 137 -7.06 7.83 3.10
C VAL A 137 -6.52 6.40 3.13
N SER A 138 -5.23 6.21 2.88
CA SER A 138 -4.59 4.90 2.92
C SER A 138 -4.62 4.28 4.32
N ALA A 139 -4.46 5.10 5.37
CA ALA A 139 -4.60 4.64 6.75
C ALA A 139 -6.02 4.16 7.06
N VAL A 140 -7.04 4.91 6.61
CA VAL A 140 -8.46 4.53 6.76
C VAL A 140 -8.75 3.23 6.01
N ILE A 141 -8.27 3.08 4.77
CA ILE A 141 -8.42 1.85 3.98
C ILE A 141 -7.78 0.67 4.71
N GLY A 142 -6.56 0.85 5.23
CA GLY A 142 -5.85 -0.22 5.94
C GLY A 142 -6.57 -0.66 7.21
N ILE A 143 -7.01 0.31 8.04
CA ILE A 143 -7.81 0.02 9.25
C ILE A 143 -9.12 -0.69 8.87
N PHE A 144 -9.80 -0.21 7.83
CA PHE A 144 -11.04 -0.81 7.35
C PHE A 144 -10.85 -2.27 6.91
N CYS A 145 -9.77 -2.59 6.18
CA CYS A 145 -9.43 -3.96 5.80
C CYS A 145 -9.19 -4.85 7.03
N VAL A 146 -8.48 -4.36 8.05
CA VAL A 146 -8.27 -5.10 9.31
C VAL A 146 -9.60 -5.36 10.02
N VAL A 147 -10.46 -4.34 10.13
CA VAL A 147 -11.78 -4.45 10.76
C VAL A 147 -12.66 -5.47 10.02
N ILE A 148 -12.73 -5.42 8.69
CA ILE A 148 -13.43 -6.41 7.87
C ILE A 148 -12.91 -7.81 8.15
N GLY A 149 -11.59 -7.97 8.21
CA GLY A 149 -10.97 -9.25 8.50
C GLY A 149 -11.35 -9.79 9.89
N ILE A 150 -11.31 -8.95 10.92
CA ILE A 150 -11.75 -9.34 12.28
C ILE A 150 -13.23 -9.73 12.27
N CYS A 151 -14.10 -8.93 11.64
CA CYS A 151 -15.51 -9.24 11.48
C CYS A 151 -15.73 -10.57 10.73
N GLY A 152 -14.93 -10.85 9.70
CA GLY A 152 -14.95 -12.11 8.96
C GLY A 152 -14.59 -13.33 9.83
N ILE A 153 -13.59 -13.20 10.72
CA ILE A 153 -13.25 -14.26 11.69
C ILE A 153 -14.40 -14.49 12.67
N LEU A 154 -15.04 -13.43 13.16
CA LEU A 154 -16.19 -13.53 14.05
C LEU A 154 -17.39 -14.20 13.35
N LEU A 155 -17.66 -13.83 12.10
CA LEU A 155 -18.69 -14.45 11.27
C LEU A 155 -18.41 -15.94 11.03
N TYR A 156 -17.17 -16.30 10.69
CA TYR A 156 -16.76 -17.70 10.55
C TYR A 156 -17.05 -18.49 11.84
N ARG A 157 -16.66 -17.95 13.00
CA ARG A 157 -16.93 -18.58 14.30
C ARG A 157 -18.43 -18.72 14.55
N PHE A 158 -19.21 -17.69 14.25
CA PHE A 158 -20.66 -17.71 14.43
C PHE A 158 -21.31 -18.82 13.59
N PHE A 159 -21.05 -18.87 12.28
CA PHE A 159 -21.65 -19.87 11.39
C PHE A 159 -21.26 -21.30 11.76
N VAL A 160 -19.98 -21.55 12.02
CA VAL A 160 -19.49 -22.89 12.41
C VAL A 160 -20.14 -23.34 13.72
N ASN A 161 -20.17 -22.47 14.74
CA ASN A 161 -20.78 -22.81 16.03
C ASN A 161 -22.29 -23.00 15.91
N HIS A 162 -22.96 -22.21 15.08
CA HIS A 162 -24.39 -22.34 14.82
C HIS A 162 -24.73 -23.69 14.16
N GLU A 163 -24.02 -24.07 13.09
CA GLU A 163 -24.25 -25.38 12.43
C GLU A 163 -23.93 -26.55 13.37
N ILE A 164 -22.86 -26.47 14.16
CA ILE A 164 -22.54 -27.51 15.16
C ILE A 164 -23.65 -27.63 16.20
N SER A 165 -24.19 -26.51 16.68
CA SER A 165 -25.32 -26.49 17.63
C SER A 165 -26.57 -27.13 17.04
N LEU A 166 -26.90 -26.83 15.79
CA LEU A 166 -28.02 -27.44 15.08
C LEU A 166 -27.83 -28.96 14.91
N MET A 167 -26.61 -29.39 14.57
CA MET A 167 -26.25 -30.81 14.48
C MET A 167 -26.47 -31.51 15.84
N LEU A 168 -25.93 -30.96 16.93
CA LEU A 168 -26.09 -31.52 18.28
C LEU A 168 -27.55 -31.57 18.74
N LYS A 169 -28.35 -30.53 18.43
CA LYS A 169 -29.80 -30.51 18.72
C LYS A 169 -30.57 -31.56 17.92
N ARG A 170 -30.15 -31.86 16.68
CA ARG A 170 -30.74 -32.97 15.88
C ARG A 170 -30.35 -34.32 16.48
N ASP A 171 -29.09 -34.51 16.84
CA ASP A 171 -28.60 -35.76 17.43
C ASP A 171 -29.36 -36.07 18.75
N LYS A 172 -29.52 -35.08 19.64
CA LYS A 172 -30.32 -35.23 20.87
C LYS A 172 -31.78 -35.65 20.60
N ARG A 173 -32.42 -35.07 19.57
CA ARG A 173 -33.80 -35.42 19.19
C ARG A 173 -33.91 -36.84 18.65
N ILE A 174 -32.95 -37.28 17.83
CA ILE A 174 -32.90 -38.65 17.30
C ILE A 174 -32.69 -39.65 18.43
N GLN A 175 -31.73 -39.39 19.33
CA GLN A 175 -31.47 -40.24 20.50
C GLN A 175 -32.73 -40.38 21.39
N LYS A 176 -33.46 -39.28 21.64
CA LYS A 176 -34.71 -39.35 22.41
C LYS A 176 -35.81 -40.17 21.71
N LYS A 177 -35.87 -40.14 20.38
CA LYS A 177 -36.93 -40.81 19.58
C LYS A 177 -36.64 -42.29 19.31
N TYR A 178 -35.38 -42.66 19.13
CA TYR A 178 -34.97 -44.00 18.71
C TYR A 178 -34.06 -44.73 19.70
N GLY A 179 -33.51 -44.03 20.70
CA GLY A 179 -32.63 -44.62 21.72
C GLY A 179 -33.34 -45.53 22.72
N ASN A 180 -34.67 -45.47 22.81
CA ASN A 180 -35.50 -46.37 23.64
C ASN A 180 -35.96 -47.64 22.91
N LYS A 181 -35.52 -47.88 21.66
CA LYS A 181 -35.92 -49.07 20.87
C LYS A 181 -34.83 -50.15 20.77
N ILE A 182 -33.75 -50.02 21.54
CA ILE A 182 -32.67 -51.02 21.60
C ILE A 182 -32.44 -51.33 23.09
N THR A 183 -33.37 -52.09 23.66
CA THR A 183 -33.20 -52.92 24.87
C THR A 183 -33.88 -54.23 24.58
#